data_AF-A0AB39HM92-F1
#
_entry.id   AF-A0AB39HM92-F1
#
_cell.length_a   1.000
_cell.length_b   1.000
_cell.length_c   1.000
_cell.angle_alpha   90.00
_cell.angle_beta   90.00
_cell.angle_gamma   90.00
#
_symmetry.space_group_name_H-M   'P 1'
#
loop_
_entity.id
_entity.type
_entity.pdbx_description
1 polymer ?
#
loop_
_entity_poly.entity_id
_entity_poly.type
_entity_poly.pdbx_seq_one_letter_code
_entity_poly.pdbx_strand_id
1 'polypeptide(L)'
;MFSISNFIIEGTFFGWINNIRSFEFLEKCTMFFAIYQVGVFAVLTLSDSSRKDSILSIIKIVKLAIVRAEYDMKFDDIEKVRNEFSNDPSIFFTKGSKQDIEEIYMSYMAYLNRTISKNEYQHYLKNKLVNLEHSYEFHELAWRLSFILRIKK
;
A
#
# COMPACT_ATOMS: atom_id res chain seq x y z
N MET A 1 2.99 -11.86 56.90
CA MET A 1 3.67 -11.97 55.60
C MET A 1 2.61 -11.76 54.53
N PHE A 2 2.37 -10.52 54.12
CA PHE A 2 1.37 -10.20 53.09
C PHE A 2 1.98 -10.56 51.73
N SER A 3 1.61 -11.73 51.22
CA SER A 3 2.02 -12.16 49.90
C SER A 3 1.22 -11.37 48.87
N ILE A 4 1.91 -10.78 47.88
CA ILE A 4 1.34 -10.14 46.70
C ILE A 4 0.32 -11.06 46.00
N SER A 5 0.46 -12.38 46.15
CA SER A 5 -0.50 -13.37 45.65
C SER A 5 -1.92 -13.19 46.21
N ASN A 6 -2.06 -12.82 47.49
CA ASN A 6 -3.39 -12.69 48.11
C ASN A 6 -4.12 -11.44 47.61
N PHE A 7 -3.41 -10.35 47.34
CA PHE A 7 -3.96 -9.12 46.76
C PHE A 7 -4.49 -9.32 45.33
N ILE A 8 -3.84 -10.19 44.55
CA ILE A 8 -4.25 -10.51 43.18
C ILE A 8 -5.49 -11.43 43.20
N ILE A 9 -5.54 -12.38 44.13
CA ILE A 9 -6.64 -13.36 44.26
C ILE A 9 -7.91 -12.71 44.86
N GLU A 10 -7.77 -11.83 45.84
CA GLU A 10 -8.90 -11.18 46.53
C GLU A 10 -9.52 -10.03 45.72
N GLY A 11 -8.92 -9.62 44.60
CA GLY A 11 -9.48 -8.60 43.69
C GLY A 11 -9.23 -7.15 44.11
N THR A 12 -8.44 -6.93 45.16
CA THR A 12 -8.24 -5.62 45.79
C THR A 12 -7.26 -4.71 45.05
N PHE A 13 -6.49 -5.23 44.09
CA PHE A 13 -5.53 -4.43 43.31
C PHE A 13 -6.20 -3.43 42.36
N PHE A 14 -7.42 -3.73 41.89
CA PHE A 14 -8.27 -2.83 41.08
C PHE A 14 -9.54 -2.41 41.83
N GLY A 15 -9.47 -2.27 43.17
CA GLY A 15 -10.61 -2.01 44.05
C GLY A 15 -11.39 -0.69 43.81
N TRP A 16 -11.01 0.11 42.81
CA TRP A 16 -11.80 1.26 42.36
C TRP A 16 -12.97 0.87 41.43
N ILE A 17 -12.95 -0.35 40.90
CA ILE A 17 -14.07 -0.93 40.15
C ILE A 17 -14.69 -2.00 41.05
N ASN A 18 -15.70 -1.61 41.83
CA ASN A 18 -16.40 -2.51 42.75
C ASN A 18 -16.83 -3.81 42.04
N ASN A 19 -16.59 -4.95 42.68
CA ASN A 19 -17.07 -6.30 42.31
C ASN A 19 -16.44 -7.03 41.10
N ILE A 20 -15.29 -6.61 40.57
CA ILE A 20 -14.59 -7.40 39.53
C ILE A 20 -13.32 -8.03 40.12
N ARG A 21 -13.19 -9.36 40.02
CA ARG A 21 -11.95 -10.05 40.39
C ARG A 21 -10.82 -9.54 39.50
N SER A 22 -9.64 -9.26 40.05
CA SER A 22 -8.52 -8.68 39.29
C SER A 22 -8.12 -9.51 38.07
N PHE A 23 -8.30 -10.84 38.12
CA PHE A 23 -8.12 -11.73 36.97
C PHE A 23 -9.13 -11.51 35.83
N GLU A 24 -10.41 -11.33 36.14
CA GLU A 24 -11.46 -11.08 35.14
C GLU A 24 -11.28 -9.72 34.45
N PHE A 25 -10.79 -8.72 35.19
CA PHE A 25 -10.42 -7.42 34.62
C PHE A 25 -9.23 -7.55 33.66
N LEU A 26 -8.16 -8.25 34.09
CA LEU A 26 -6.98 -8.46 33.28
C LEU A 26 -7.30 -9.26 32.01
N GLU A 27 -8.14 -10.29 32.11
CA GLU A 27 -8.63 -11.07 30.97
C GLU A 27 -9.33 -10.18 29.95
N LYS A 28 -10.29 -9.34 30.38
CA LYS A 28 -10.97 -8.39 29.48
C LYS A 28 -10.00 -7.42 28.83
N CYS A 29 -9.06 -6.85 29.60
CA CYS A 29 -8.03 -5.96 29.06
C CYS A 29 -7.16 -6.65 28.00
N THR A 30 -6.73 -7.90 28.24
CA THR A 30 -5.95 -8.67 27.27
C THR A 30 -6.75 -9.00 26.02
N MET A 31 -8.04 -9.29 26.16
CA MET A 31 -8.94 -9.53 25.01
C MET A 31 -9.12 -8.28 24.16
N PHE A 32 -9.39 -7.11 24.78
CA PHE A 32 -9.48 -5.84 24.06
C PHE A 32 -8.16 -5.48 23.37
N PHE A 33 -7.04 -5.70 24.04
CA PHE A 33 -5.72 -5.46 23.46
C PHE A 33 -5.42 -6.39 22.29
N ALA A 34 -5.76 -7.67 22.38
CA ALA A 34 -5.60 -8.63 21.28
C ALA A 34 -6.48 -8.25 20.07
N ILE A 35 -7.74 -7.87 20.29
CA ILE A 35 -8.64 -7.39 19.22
C ILE A 35 -8.07 -6.13 18.57
N TYR A 36 -7.57 -5.18 19.37
CA TYR A 36 -6.93 -3.97 18.86
C TYR A 36 -5.71 -4.29 18.00
N GLN A 37 -4.83 -5.19 18.45
CA GLN A 37 -3.67 -5.63 17.68
C GLN A 37 -4.05 -6.25 16.34
N VAL A 38 -5.06 -7.13 16.32
CA VAL A 38 -5.57 -7.74 15.09
C VAL A 38 -6.16 -6.67 14.17
N GLY A 39 -6.93 -5.71 14.71
CA GLY A 39 -7.51 -4.62 13.94
C GLY A 39 -6.45 -3.72 13.29
N VAL A 40 -5.45 -3.29 14.07
CA VAL A 40 -4.32 -2.49 13.56
C VAL A 40 -3.55 -3.28 12.51
N PHE A 41 -3.25 -4.55 12.76
CA PHE A 41 -2.56 -5.41 11.81
C PHE A 41 -3.34 -5.55 10.50
N ALA A 42 -4.66 -5.77 10.57
CA ALA A 42 -5.52 -5.91 9.40
C ALA A 42 -5.53 -4.62 8.55
N VAL A 43 -5.71 -3.45 9.18
CA VAL A 43 -5.71 -2.15 8.49
C VAL A 43 -4.36 -1.89 7.81
N LEU A 44 -3.26 -2.15 8.51
CA LEU A 44 -1.91 -2.00 7.96
C LEU A 44 -1.65 -2.97 6.80
N THR A 45 -2.12 -4.22 6.91
CA THR A 45 -2.02 -5.23 5.84
C THR A 45 -2.80 -4.81 4.60
N LEU A 46 -4.03 -4.34 4.79
CA LEU A 46 -4.90 -3.94 3.69
C LEU A 46 -4.33 -2.72 2.95
N SER A 47 -3.82 -1.74 3.69
CA SER A 47 -3.18 -0.55 3.10
C SER A 47 -1.95 -0.90 2.26
N ASP A 48 -1.09 -1.80 2.77
CA ASP A 48 0.11 -2.21 2.03
C ASP A 48 -0.23 -3.10 0.82
N SER A 49 -1.25 -3.97 0.93
CA SER A 49 -1.76 -4.73 -0.22
C SER A 49 -2.26 -3.81 -1.31
N SER A 50 -3.12 -2.85 -0.95
CA SER A 50 -3.65 -1.85 -1.89
C SER A 50 -2.54 -1.07 -2.60
N ARG A 51 -1.48 -0.69 -1.88
CA ARG A 51 -0.34 0.01 -2.48
C ARG A 51 0.43 -0.87 -3.47
N LYS A 52 0.62 -2.15 -3.18
CA LYS A 52 1.27 -3.11 -4.10
C LYS A 52 0.42 -3.34 -5.34
N ASP A 53 -0.88 -3.57 -5.17
CA ASP A 53 -1.82 -3.77 -6.27
C ASP A 53 -1.84 -2.55 -7.20
N SER A 54 -1.76 -1.36 -6.61
CA SER A 54 -1.61 -0.11 -7.35
C SER A 54 -0.33 -0.09 -8.20
N ILE A 55 0.83 -0.38 -7.63
CA ILE A 55 2.10 -0.36 -8.38
C ILE A 55 2.09 -1.42 -9.48
N LEU A 56 1.57 -2.61 -9.19
CA LEU A 56 1.46 -3.71 -10.14
C LEU A 56 0.59 -3.35 -11.35
N SER A 57 -0.51 -2.64 -11.12
CA SER A 57 -1.39 -2.14 -12.19
C SER A 57 -0.63 -1.20 -13.14
N ILE A 58 0.16 -0.27 -12.60
CA ILE A 58 0.97 0.66 -13.41
C ILE A 58 2.05 -0.10 -14.18
N ILE A 59 2.74 -1.06 -13.55
CA ILE A 59 3.72 -1.92 -14.23
C ILE A 59 3.10 -2.60 -15.44
N LYS A 60 1.87 -3.13 -15.30
CA LYS A 60 1.15 -3.78 -16.40
C LYS A 60 0.86 -2.80 -17.55
N ILE A 61 0.45 -1.58 -17.23
CA ILE A 61 0.22 -0.52 -18.22
C ILE A 61 1.52 -0.18 -18.96
N VAL A 62 2.62 0.01 -18.25
CA VAL A 62 3.93 0.31 -18.85
C VAL A 62 4.43 -0.84 -19.73
N LYS A 63 4.28 -2.10 -19.29
CA LYS A 63 4.64 -3.28 -20.11
C LYS A 63 3.82 -3.33 -21.40
N LEU A 64 2.52 -3.08 -21.32
CA LEU A 64 1.67 -2.99 -22.51
C LEU A 64 2.14 -1.84 -23.42
N ALA A 65 2.43 -0.66 -22.85
CA ALA A 65 2.94 0.53 -23.56
C ALA A 65 4.21 0.23 -24.37
N ILE A 66 5.16 -0.49 -23.77
CA ILE A 66 6.39 -0.91 -24.45
C ILE A 66 6.07 -1.80 -25.64
N VAL A 67 5.24 -2.84 -25.45
CA VAL A 67 4.88 -3.79 -26.51
C VAL A 67 4.21 -3.08 -27.69
N ARG A 68 3.21 -2.22 -27.43
CA ARG A 68 2.55 -1.50 -28.53
C ARG A 68 3.44 -0.47 -29.20
N ALA A 69 4.35 0.16 -28.46
CA ALA A 69 5.35 1.03 -29.05
C ALA A 69 6.29 0.24 -29.99
N GLU A 70 6.67 -1.00 -29.65
CA GLU A 70 7.46 -1.87 -30.53
C GLU A 70 6.75 -2.13 -31.87
N TYR A 71 5.45 -2.45 -31.83
CA TYR A 71 4.63 -2.76 -33.02
C TYR A 71 3.95 -1.56 -33.70
N ASP A 72 4.26 -0.31 -33.30
CA ASP A 72 3.61 0.93 -33.80
C ASP A 72 2.08 0.90 -33.77
N MET A 73 1.52 0.24 -32.76
CA MET A 73 0.08 0.21 -32.54
C MET A 73 -0.35 1.42 -31.72
N LYS A 74 -1.48 2.04 -32.11
CA LYS A 74 -2.10 3.09 -31.30
C LYS A 74 -2.49 2.55 -29.93
N PHE A 75 -2.24 3.37 -28.92
CA PHE A 75 -2.51 3.06 -27.53
C PHE A 75 -3.83 3.69 -27.07
N ASP A 76 -4.93 3.42 -27.78
CA ASP A 76 -6.26 3.97 -27.44
C ASP A 76 -6.73 3.53 -26.04
N ASP A 77 -6.18 2.43 -25.52
CA ASP A 77 -6.48 1.94 -24.18
C ASP A 77 -5.78 2.74 -23.07
N ILE A 78 -4.72 3.52 -23.34
CA ILE A 78 -4.07 4.38 -22.33
C ILE A 78 -5.00 5.52 -21.95
N GLU A 79 -5.76 6.02 -22.92
CA GLU A 79 -6.74 7.08 -22.70
C GLU A 79 -7.95 6.57 -21.94
N LYS A 80 -8.43 5.35 -22.25
CA LYS A 80 -9.46 4.67 -21.44
C LYS A 80 -8.99 4.41 -20.02
N VAL A 81 -7.78 3.87 -19.87
CA VAL A 81 -7.12 3.67 -18.58
C VAL A 81 -7.02 5.01 -17.84
N ARG A 82 -6.50 6.09 -18.43
CA ARG A 82 -6.46 7.41 -17.79
C ARG A 82 -7.85 7.88 -17.34
N ASN A 83 -8.86 7.71 -18.18
CA ASN A 83 -10.23 8.16 -17.90
C ASN A 83 -10.90 7.34 -16.79
N GLU A 84 -10.73 6.01 -16.79
CA GLU A 84 -11.17 5.13 -15.70
C GLU A 84 -10.48 5.51 -14.39
N PHE A 85 -9.18 5.84 -14.44
CA PHE A 85 -8.38 6.19 -13.26
C PHE A 85 -8.63 7.62 -12.75
N SER A 86 -9.09 8.53 -13.62
CA SER A 86 -9.44 9.91 -13.24
C SER A 86 -10.84 10.01 -12.66
N ASN A 87 -11.78 9.19 -13.15
CA ASN A 87 -13.19 9.29 -12.80
C ASN A 87 -13.63 8.38 -11.65
N ASP A 88 -12.85 7.35 -11.30
CA ASP A 88 -13.21 6.44 -10.21
C ASP A 88 -12.41 6.72 -8.93
N PRO A 89 -12.98 7.43 -7.94
CA PRO A 89 -12.34 7.68 -6.66
C PRO A 89 -12.26 6.41 -5.77
N SER A 90 -12.91 5.31 -6.16
CA SER A 90 -12.89 4.04 -5.41
C SER A 90 -11.63 3.22 -5.65
N ILE A 91 -10.88 3.51 -6.72
CA ILE A 91 -9.63 2.81 -6.98
C ILE A 91 -8.55 3.43 -6.09
N PHE A 92 -8.14 2.66 -5.08
CA PHE A 92 -7.18 3.03 -4.03
C PHE A 92 -5.76 3.27 -4.57
N PHE A 93 -5.59 4.31 -5.38
CA PHE A 93 -4.31 4.77 -5.87
C PHE A 93 -3.78 5.87 -4.97
N THR A 94 -2.53 5.70 -4.54
CA THR A 94 -1.82 6.76 -3.81
C THR A 94 -1.62 7.97 -4.75
N LYS A 95 -1.51 9.20 -4.21
CA LYS A 95 -1.26 10.41 -5.03
C LYS A 95 -0.13 10.24 -6.06
N GLY A 96 0.94 9.53 -5.68
CA GLY A 96 2.06 9.23 -6.59
C GLY A 96 1.66 8.38 -7.80
N SER A 97 0.81 7.37 -7.60
CA SER A 97 0.33 6.49 -8.66
C SER A 97 -0.47 7.23 -9.74
N LYS A 98 -1.23 8.27 -9.35
CA LYS A 98 -1.93 9.15 -10.31
C LYS A 98 -0.97 9.98 -11.13
N GLN A 99 0.07 10.51 -10.48
CA GLN A 99 1.11 11.28 -11.15
C GLN A 99 1.89 10.41 -12.15
N ASP A 100 2.22 9.17 -11.79
CA ASP A 100 2.91 8.23 -12.68
C ASP A 100 2.12 7.96 -13.97
N ILE A 101 0.80 7.81 -13.86
CA ILE A 101 -0.09 7.60 -15.01
C ILE A 101 -0.15 8.84 -15.89
N GLU A 102 -0.21 10.03 -15.29
CA GLU A 102 -0.22 11.27 -16.06
C GLU A 102 1.11 11.50 -16.79
N GLU A 103 2.24 11.19 -16.15
CA GLU A 103 3.56 11.25 -16.79
C GLU A 103 3.68 10.27 -17.96
N ILE A 104 3.17 9.05 -17.81
CA ILE A 104 3.10 8.06 -18.89
C ILE A 104 2.22 8.60 -20.04
N TYR A 105 1.06 9.17 -19.73
CA TYR A 105 0.17 9.76 -20.74
C TYR A 105 0.83 10.92 -21.49
N MET A 106 1.47 11.84 -20.77
CA MET A 106 2.18 12.98 -21.37
C MET A 106 3.32 12.52 -22.29
N SER A 107 4.08 11.50 -21.88
CA SER A 107 5.12 10.92 -22.74
C SER A 107 4.55 10.25 -23.99
N TYR A 108 3.38 9.61 -23.89
CA TYR A 108 2.68 9.02 -25.03
C TYR A 108 2.17 10.11 -26.01
N MET A 109 1.61 11.20 -25.49
CA MET A 109 1.18 12.34 -26.33
C MET A 109 2.38 13.00 -27.02
N ALA A 110 3.51 13.12 -26.33
CA ALA A 110 4.75 13.62 -26.91
C ALA A 110 5.23 12.74 -28.08
N TYR A 111 5.10 11.42 -27.95
CA TYR A 111 5.41 10.46 -29.02
C TYR A 111 4.46 10.63 -30.22
N LEU A 112 3.14 10.71 -29.97
CA LEU A 112 2.14 10.91 -31.04
C LEU A 112 2.35 12.23 -31.79
N ASN A 113 2.70 13.30 -31.07
CA ASN A 113 2.99 14.62 -31.65
C ASN A 113 4.36 14.68 -32.32
N ARG A 114 5.11 13.57 -32.38
CA ARG A 114 6.47 13.47 -32.95
C ARG A 114 7.48 14.43 -32.30
N THR A 115 7.22 14.84 -31.07
CA THR A 115 8.15 15.68 -30.28
C THR A 115 9.30 14.88 -29.70
N ILE A 116 9.09 13.57 -29.50
CA ILE A 116 10.12 12.60 -29.10
C ILE A 116 10.15 11.44 -30.10
N SER A 117 11.32 10.86 -30.29
CA SER A 117 11.49 9.66 -31.12
C SER A 117 10.95 8.41 -30.42
N LYS A 118 10.65 7.37 -31.22
CA LYS A 118 10.26 6.04 -30.73
C LYS A 118 11.28 5.48 -29.73
N ASN A 119 12.56 5.64 -30.01
CA ASN A 119 13.64 5.14 -29.16
C ASN A 119 13.69 5.87 -27.81
N GLU A 120 13.49 7.20 -27.81
CA GLU A 120 13.42 7.99 -26.57
C GLU A 120 12.20 7.61 -25.73
N TYR A 121 11.04 7.41 -26.37
CA TYR A 121 9.84 6.95 -25.69
C TYR A 121 10.01 5.55 -25.08
N GLN A 122 10.57 4.60 -25.83
CA GLN A 122 10.85 3.26 -25.33
C GLN A 122 11.89 3.26 -24.20
N HIS A 123 12.92 4.09 -24.30
CA HIS A 123 13.93 4.24 -23.24
C HIS A 123 13.30 4.81 -21.97
N TYR A 124 12.45 5.84 -22.09
CA TYR A 124 11.69 6.39 -20.97
C TYR A 124 10.82 5.32 -20.30
N LEU A 125 10.04 4.57 -21.08
CA LEU A 125 9.17 3.52 -20.54
C LEU A 125 9.96 2.40 -19.85
N LYS A 126 11.11 1.99 -20.41
CA LYS A 126 12.00 0.99 -19.80
C LYS A 126 12.58 1.49 -18.48
N ASN A 127 13.03 2.73 -18.41
CA ASN A 127 13.51 3.31 -17.15
C ASN A 127 12.40 3.44 -16.10
N LYS A 128 11.20 3.87 -16.52
CA LYS A 128 10.04 3.94 -15.63
C LYS A 128 9.66 2.56 -15.11
N LEU A 129 9.71 1.53 -15.96
CA LEU A 129 9.46 0.14 -15.59
C LEU A 129 10.44 -0.33 -14.49
N VAL A 130 11.75 -0.12 -14.70
CA VAL A 130 12.78 -0.50 -13.71
C VAL A 130 12.53 0.20 -12.36
N ASN A 131 12.20 1.48 -12.36
CA ASN A 131 11.90 2.22 -11.13
C ASN A 131 10.65 1.70 -10.41
N LEU A 132 9.62 1.31 -11.16
CA LEU A 132 8.39 0.74 -10.61
C LEU A 132 8.62 -0.67 -10.06
N GLU A 133 9.39 -1.52 -10.75
CA GLU A 133 9.75 -2.87 -10.28
C GLU A 133 10.61 -2.78 -9.02
N HIS A 134 11.60 -1.90 -8.98
CA HIS A 134 12.37 -1.63 -7.78
C HIS A 134 11.48 -1.13 -6.62
N SER A 135 10.52 -0.23 -6.90
CA SER A 135 9.57 0.23 -5.88
C SER A 135 8.68 -0.91 -5.37
N TYR A 136 8.23 -1.79 -6.25
CA TYR A 136 7.44 -2.96 -5.90
C TYR A 136 8.23 -3.90 -4.97
N GLU A 137 9.46 -4.27 -5.35
CA GLU A 137 10.33 -5.14 -4.55
C GLU A 137 10.67 -4.49 -3.21
N PHE A 138 10.96 -3.19 -3.20
CA PHE A 138 11.20 -2.45 -1.96
C PHE A 138 9.99 -2.50 -1.03
N HIS A 139 8.78 -2.33 -1.57
CA HIS A 139 7.54 -2.45 -0.80
C HIS A 139 7.27 -3.88 -0.33
N GLU A 140 7.67 -4.89 -1.12
CA GLU A 140 7.59 -6.28 -0.72
C GLU A 140 8.53 -6.60 0.44
N LEU A 141 9.78 -6.13 0.37
CA LEU A 141 10.78 -6.32 1.40
C LEU A 141 10.43 -5.52 2.66
N ALA A 142 10.00 -4.27 2.53
CA ALA A 142 9.56 -3.44 3.66
C ALA A 142 8.37 -4.04 4.41
N TRP A 143 7.45 -4.73 3.70
CA TRP A 143 6.38 -5.50 4.34
C TRP A 143 6.93 -6.63 5.21
N ARG A 144 7.94 -7.37 4.70
CA ARG A 144 8.57 -8.51 5.39
C ARG A 144 9.49 -8.09 6.55
N LEU A 145 10.09 -6.90 6.49
CA LEU A 145 11.23 -6.49 7.33
C LEU A 145 10.92 -5.52 8.48
N SER A 146 9.69 -5.48 9.03
CA SER A 146 9.36 -4.95 10.37
C SER A 146 8.44 -3.72 10.42
N PHE A 147 7.59 -3.75 11.45
CA PHE A 147 6.87 -2.62 12.04
C PHE A 147 7.75 -1.37 12.26
N ILE A 148 9.05 -1.54 12.54
CA ILE A 148 10.02 -0.46 12.77
C ILE A 148 10.25 0.40 11.52
N LEU A 149 10.27 -0.19 10.33
CA LEU A 149 10.40 0.54 9.06
C LEU A 149 9.13 1.33 8.72
N ARG A 150 7.97 0.98 9.30
CA ARG A 150 6.70 1.70 9.11
C ARG A 150 6.60 2.97 9.96
N ILE A 151 7.19 2.97 11.16
CA ILE A 151 7.17 4.13 12.07
C ILE A 151 8.14 5.22 11.60
N LYS A 152 9.26 4.83 10.97
CA LYS A 152 10.30 5.78 10.51
C LYS A 152 10.02 6.39 9.13
N LYS A 153 8.84 6.15 8.55
CA LYS A 153 8.49 6.58 7.20
C LYS A 153 7.80 7.94 7.19
#